data_AF-A0A9W7JBX0-F1
#
_entry.id   AF-A0A9W7JBX0-F1
#
_cell.length_a   1.000
_cell.length_b   1.000
_cell.length_c   1.000
_cell.angle_alpha   90.00
_cell.angle_beta   90.00
_cell.angle_gamma   90.00
#
_symmetry.space_group_name_H-M   'P 1'
#
loop_
_entity.id
_entity.type
_entity.pdbx_description
1 polymer ?
#
loop_
_entity_poly.entity_id
_entity_poly.type
_entity_poly.pdbx_seq_one_letter_code
_entity_poly.pdbx_strand_id
1 'polypeptide(L)'
;MTGSALDIATTITNRLYDHRPSTLSEDDYTRVCLIPKRKGANFRDLPGVIVGADNVVRRDPIQEKQFLPSGKPLVPEYVFTYEQGKSKRPFARLWWDETVPTLVTYPYCHSQAILHPEQDRVLTIREYARLQGFPDYYRFCGTIKERYCQIGNAVAVPVARALGYSMGMAFQKLSGNEPLMILPSKFSLSTNMQLAKSLSQNNDDCVELNS
;
A
#
# COMPACT_ATOMS: atom_id res chain seq x y z
N MET A 1 1.81 -38.16 32.12
CA MET A 1 1.71 -39.05 30.94
C MET A 1 0.68 -38.41 30.01
N THR A 2 0.96 -37.93 28.81
CA THR A 2 2.14 -37.90 27.94
C THR A 2 2.13 -36.53 27.25
N GLY A 3 3.17 -35.74 27.46
CA GLY A 3 3.42 -34.57 26.65
C GLY A 3 3.71 -35.03 25.23
N SER A 4 2.87 -34.64 24.28
CA SER A 4 3.22 -34.74 22.87
C SER A 4 4.17 -33.57 22.58
N ALA A 5 5.45 -33.90 22.44
CA ALA A 5 6.41 -33.00 21.83
C ALA A 5 5.94 -32.76 20.40
N LEU A 6 5.33 -31.59 20.15
CA LEU A 6 5.17 -31.10 18.80
C LEU A 6 6.56 -30.75 18.29
N ASP A 7 7.21 -31.73 17.67
CA ASP A 7 8.29 -31.53 16.72
C ASP A 7 7.74 -30.77 15.51
N ILE A 8 7.43 -29.48 15.69
CA ILE A 8 7.21 -28.58 14.56
C ILE A 8 8.57 -28.03 14.16
N ALA A 9 9.36 -28.89 13.52
CA ALA A 9 10.21 -28.43 12.43
C ALA A 9 9.27 -27.89 11.35
N THR A 10 8.70 -26.71 11.60
CA THR A 10 7.85 -26.01 10.64
C THR A 10 8.80 -25.61 9.54
N THR A 11 8.84 -26.40 8.47
CA THR A 11 9.37 -25.92 7.19
C THR A 11 8.57 -24.66 6.90
N ILE A 12 9.15 -23.48 7.19
CA ILE A 12 8.54 -22.20 6.89
C ILE A 12 8.47 -22.14 5.37
N THR A 13 7.37 -22.64 4.81
CA THR A 13 7.11 -22.50 3.40
C THR A 13 6.85 -21.01 3.18
N ASN A 14 7.86 -20.33 2.65
CA ASN A 14 7.84 -18.89 2.42
C ASN A 14 6.93 -18.59 1.22
N ARG A 15 5.63 -18.84 1.39
CA ARG A 15 4.60 -18.73 0.35
C ARG A 15 4.13 -17.29 0.24
N LEU A 16 4.21 -16.74 -0.96
CA LEU A 16 3.68 -15.42 -1.28
C LEU A 16 2.18 -15.54 -1.62
N TYR A 17 1.31 -15.08 -0.72
CA TYR A 17 -0.13 -15.03 -0.95
C TYR A 17 -0.55 -13.71 -1.59
N ASP A 18 -1.63 -13.74 -2.37
CA ASP A 18 -2.32 -12.53 -2.87
C ASP A 18 -1.46 -11.59 -3.75
N HIS A 19 -0.35 -12.06 -4.32
CA HIS A 19 0.43 -11.25 -5.26
C HIS A 19 -0.19 -11.28 -6.67
N ARG A 20 -1.37 -10.68 -6.79
CA ARG A 20 -2.12 -10.54 -8.05
C ARG A 20 -2.73 -9.14 -8.17
N PRO A 21 -2.62 -8.46 -9.32
CA PRO A 21 -3.24 -7.16 -9.55
C PRO A 21 -4.73 -7.30 -9.86
N SER A 22 -5.46 -6.17 -9.87
CA SER A 22 -6.75 -6.14 -10.58
C SER A 22 -6.51 -6.18 -12.08
N THR A 23 -7.28 -6.97 -12.80
CA THR A 23 -7.23 -7.03 -14.26
C THR A 23 -7.60 -5.67 -14.86
N LEU A 24 -6.76 -5.17 -15.75
CA LEU A 24 -7.05 -3.98 -16.55
C LEU A 24 -7.87 -4.38 -17.78
N SER A 25 -8.69 -3.46 -18.29
CA SER A 25 -9.28 -3.65 -19.62
C SER A 25 -8.17 -3.64 -20.68
N GLU A 26 -8.38 -4.28 -21.83
CA GLU A 26 -7.40 -4.26 -22.94
C GLU A 26 -7.02 -2.83 -23.35
N ASP A 27 -8.00 -1.93 -23.35
CA ASP A 27 -7.80 -0.51 -23.65
C ASP A 27 -6.88 0.16 -22.61
N ASP A 28 -7.12 -0.10 -21.32
CA ASP A 28 -6.31 0.49 -20.24
C ASP A 28 -4.93 -0.14 -20.15
N TYR A 29 -4.83 -1.44 -20.39
CA TYR A 29 -3.56 -2.12 -20.47
C TYR A 29 -2.70 -1.52 -21.59
N THR A 30 -3.28 -1.33 -22.79
CA THR A 30 -2.59 -0.68 -23.91
C THR A 30 -2.09 0.72 -23.53
N ARG A 31 -2.91 1.52 -22.85
CA ARG A 31 -2.50 2.85 -22.34
C ARG A 31 -1.35 2.74 -21.34
N VAL A 32 -1.45 1.83 -20.37
CA VAL A 32 -0.44 1.62 -19.33
C VAL A 32 0.91 1.21 -19.93
N CYS A 33 0.92 0.35 -20.96
CA CYS A 33 2.14 -0.03 -21.68
C CYS A 33 2.85 1.16 -22.34
N LEU A 34 2.12 2.20 -22.71
CA LEU A 34 2.70 3.42 -23.30
C LEU A 34 3.22 4.41 -22.26
N ILE A 35 2.85 4.26 -20.98
CA ILE A 35 3.34 5.13 -19.91
C ILE A 35 4.82 4.81 -19.63
N PRO A 36 5.73 5.79 -19.75
CA PRO A 36 7.15 5.55 -19.50
C PRO A 36 7.46 4.99 -18.11
N LYS A 37 8.52 4.20 -18.00
CA LYS A 37 9.01 3.63 -16.72
C LYS A 37 10.03 4.57 -16.07
N ARG A 38 9.55 5.74 -15.65
CA ARG A 38 10.34 6.77 -14.97
C ARG A 38 9.52 7.48 -13.90
N LYS A 39 10.20 8.08 -12.93
CA LYS A 39 9.57 8.90 -11.89
C LYS A 39 8.70 10.00 -12.51
N GLY A 40 7.48 10.16 -11.98
CA GLY A 40 6.53 11.18 -12.41
C GLY A 40 5.81 10.91 -13.74
N ALA A 41 6.04 9.77 -14.37
CA ALA A 41 5.35 9.40 -15.61
C ALA A 41 3.84 9.22 -15.38
N ASN A 42 3.03 9.77 -16.30
CA ASN A 42 1.57 9.73 -16.22
C ASN A 42 0.92 9.89 -17.60
N PHE A 43 -0.41 10.00 -17.66
CA PHE A 43 -1.16 10.15 -18.92
C PHE A 43 -0.68 11.31 -19.81
N ARG A 44 -0.04 12.35 -19.25
CA ARG A 44 0.50 13.49 -20.00
C ARG A 44 1.67 13.10 -20.91
N ASP A 45 2.29 11.94 -20.69
CA ASP A 45 3.33 11.39 -21.55
C ASP A 45 2.76 10.62 -22.75
N LEU A 46 1.43 10.44 -22.84
CA LEU A 46 0.81 9.79 -24.00
C LEU A 46 0.92 10.67 -25.26
N PRO A 47 1.04 10.06 -26.45
CA PRO A 47 1.13 10.80 -27.70
C PRO A 47 -0.16 11.62 -27.96
N GLY A 48 0.00 12.83 -28.51
CA GLY A 48 -1.09 13.77 -28.77
C GLY A 48 -1.51 14.62 -27.57
N VAL A 49 -0.77 14.57 -26.45
CA VAL A 49 -1.01 15.36 -25.25
C VAL A 49 0.04 16.46 -25.09
N ILE A 50 -0.41 17.70 -24.91
CA ILE A 50 0.45 18.85 -24.61
C ILE A 50 0.03 19.50 -23.30
N VAL A 51 0.99 20.08 -22.59
CA VAL A 51 0.74 20.84 -21.35
C VAL A 51 1.06 22.30 -21.63
N GLY A 52 0.06 23.18 -21.49
CA GLY A 52 0.26 24.62 -21.68
C GLY A 52 1.05 25.26 -20.55
N ALA A 53 1.46 26.52 -20.74
CA ALA A 53 2.18 27.30 -19.73
C ALA A 53 1.38 27.48 -18.41
N ASP A 54 0.06 27.33 -18.48
CA ASP A 54 -0.88 27.34 -17.35
C ASP A 54 -1.02 25.98 -16.64
N ASN A 55 -0.18 25.00 -17.00
CA ASN A 55 -0.19 23.62 -16.51
C ASN A 55 -1.50 22.85 -16.82
N VAL A 56 -2.29 23.35 -17.78
CA VAL A 56 -3.53 22.70 -18.24
C VAL A 56 -3.21 21.83 -19.44
N VAL A 57 -3.69 20.59 -19.38
CA VAL A 57 -3.54 19.61 -20.45
C VAL A 57 -4.47 19.92 -21.62
N ARG A 58 -3.95 19.83 -22.85
CA ARG A 58 -4.68 20.06 -24.10
C ARG A 58 -4.28 19.00 -25.12
N ARG A 59 -5.07 18.87 -26.18
CA ARG A 59 -4.69 18.08 -27.34
C ARG A 59 -3.67 18.85 -28.15
N ASP A 60 -2.71 18.12 -28.71
CA ASP A 60 -1.88 18.66 -29.77
C ASP A 60 -2.77 18.96 -30.99
N PRO A 61 -2.82 20.21 -31.49
CA PRO A 61 -3.61 20.56 -32.67
C PRO A 61 -3.01 20.02 -33.99
N ILE A 62 -1.73 19.65 -33.99
CA ILE A 62 -1.01 19.15 -35.17
C ILE A 62 -1.16 17.64 -35.28
N GLN A 63 -1.15 16.93 -34.15
CA GLN A 63 -1.22 15.49 -34.13
C GLN A 63 -2.67 15.01 -34.25
N GLU A 64 -2.92 14.11 -35.21
CA GLU A 64 -4.23 13.48 -35.33
C GLU A 64 -4.59 12.64 -34.10
N LYS A 65 -5.88 12.60 -33.81
CA LYS A 65 -6.41 11.83 -32.68
C LYS A 65 -6.16 10.34 -32.91
N GLN A 66 -5.37 9.75 -32.03
CA GLN A 66 -5.09 8.32 -32.06
C GLN A 66 -6.21 7.53 -31.39
N PHE A 67 -6.50 6.36 -31.94
CA PHE A 67 -7.54 5.45 -31.47
C PHE A 67 -6.93 4.09 -31.17
N LEU A 68 -7.53 3.42 -30.19
CA LEU A 68 -7.24 2.04 -29.84
C LEU A 68 -7.94 1.08 -30.82
N PRO A 69 -7.55 -0.21 -30.87
CA PRO A 69 -8.23 -1.22 -31.68
C PRO A 69 -9.74 -1.33 -31.40
N SER A 70 -10.17 -0.97 -30.19
CA SER A 70 -11.59 -0.92 -29.80
C SER A 70 -12.37 0.26 -30.39
N GLY A 71 -11.72 1.18 -31.10
CA GLY A 71 -12.30 2.43 -31.60
C GLY A 71 -12.41 3.54 -30.55
N LYS A 72 -12.02 3.28 -29.30
CA LYS A 72 -11.96 4.33 -28.26
C LYS A 72 -10.71 5.21 -28.45
N PRO A 73 -10.74 6.48 -28.01
CA PRO A 73 -9.55 7.32 -28.07
C PRO A 73 -8.42 6.78 -27.20
N LEU A 74 -7.17 6.92 -27.69
CA LEU A 74 -5.98 6.54 -26.94
C LEU A 74 -5.89 7.31 -25.62
N VAL A 75 -6.04 8.64 -25.69
CA VAL A 75 -6.11 9.51 -24.52
C VAL A 75 -7.58 9.65 -24.10
N PRO A 76 -7.99 9.17 -22.90
CA PRO A 76 -9.39 9.25 -22.49
C PRO A 76 -9.89 10.68 -22.36
N GLU A 77 -11.09 10.98 -22.84
CA GLU A 77 -11.65 12.34 -22.87
C GLU A 77 -11.72 13.02 -21.49
N TYR A 78 -11.99 12.27 -20.43
CA TYR A 78 -12.16 12.83 -19.09
C TYR A 78 -10.87 13.47 -18.53
N VAL A 79 -9.68 13.09 -19.03
CA VAL A 79 -8.42 13.60 -18.46
C VAL A 79 -8.22 15.09 -18.72
N PHE A 80 -8.85 15.63 -19.76
CA PHE A 80 -8.78 17.05 -20.10
C PHE A 80 -9.61 17.94 -19.16
N THR A 81 -10.62 17.38 -18.50
CA THR A 81 -11.49 18.10 -17.56
C THR A 81 -11.21 17.72 -16.10
N TYR A 82 -10.55 16.59 -15.86
CA TYR A 82 -10.23 16.09 -14.51
C TYR A 82 -9.35 17.09 -13.74
N GLU A 83 -9.84 17.55 -12.59
CA GLU A 83 -9.23 18.64 -11.80
C GLU A 83 -8.83 19.85 -12.66
N GLN A 84 -9.77 20.31 -13.51
CA GLN A 84 -9.55 21.44 -14.44
C GLN A 84 -8.41 21.19 -15.45
N GLY A 85 -8.12 19.93 -15.76
CA GLY A 85 -7.03 19.53 -16.66
C GLY A 85 -5.63 19.69 -16.07
N LYS A 86 -5.52 20.01 -14.76
CA LYS A 86 -4.26 20.25 -14.07
C LYS A 86 -3.72 19.02 -13.34
N SER A 87 -4.50 17.94 -13.27
CA SER A 87 -4.08 16.74 -12.57
C SER A 87 -2.91 16.05 -13.26
N LYS A 88 -2.12 15.35 -12.44
CA LYS A 88 -1.08 14.41 -12.87
C LYS A 88 -1.40 12.97 -12.47
N ARG A 89 -2.55 12.71 -11.83
CA ARG A 89 -2.88 11.40 -11.24
C ARG A 89 -3.36 10.32 -12.24
N PRO A 90 -4.14 10.64 -13.29
CA PRO A 90 -4.59 9.61 -14.22
C PRO A 90 -3.41 8.87 -14.87
N PHE A 91 -3.48 7.54 -14.88
CA PHE A 91 -2.44 6.62 -15.36
C PHE A 91 -1.04 6.94 -14.83
N ALA A 92 -0.94 7.47 -13.61
CA ALA A 92 0.33 7.82 -13.02
C ALA A 92 1.04 6.59 -12.44
N ARG A 93 2.35 6.56 -12.66
CA ARG A 93 3.25 5.53 -12.19
C ARG A 93 3.90 5.98 -10.89
N LEU A 94 3.82 5.12 -9.88
CA LEU A 94 4.55 5.30 -8.63
C LEU A 94 6.05 5.09 -8.87
N TRP A 95 6.87 5.69 -8.02
CA TRP A 95 8.31 5.45 -7.99
C TRP A 95 8.79 4.96 -6.63
N TRP A 96 10.00 4.40 -6.61
CA TRP A 96 10.59 3.76 -5.43
C TRP A 96 10.83 4.71 -4.24
N ASP A 97 10.96 6.01 -4.50
CA ASP A 97 11.18 7.05 -3.51
C ASP A 97 9.91 7.88 -3.22
N GLU A 98 8.76 7.40 -3.67
CA GLU A 98 7.45 8.02 -3.44
C GLU A 98 6.66 7.24 -2.37
N THR A 99 5.66 7.91 -1.80
CA THR A 99 4.72 7.30 -0.87
C THR A 99 3.31 7.34 -1.45
N VAL A 100 2.48 6.39 -1.02
CA VAL A 100 1.04 6.42 -1.31
C VAL A 100 0.35 7.09 -0.11
N PRO A 101 -0.22 8.30 -0.24
CA PRO A 101 -0.73 9.06 0.91
C PRO A 101 -1.86 8.34 1.64
N THR A 102 -2.76 7.72 0.88
CA THR A 102 -3.86 6.92 1.41
C THR A 102 -4.19 5.84 0.41
N LEU A 103 -4.18 4.58 0.86
CA LEU A 103 -4.71 3.49 0.07
C LEU A 103 -6.23 3.53 0.13
N VAL A 104 -6.87 3.59 -1.03
CA VAL A 104 -8.32 3.48 -1.13
C VAL A 104 -8.73 2.03 -1.38
N THR A 105 -10.03 1.77 -1.37
CA THR A 105 -10.62 0.43 -1.46
C THR A 105 -10.46 -0.26 -2.81
N TYR A 106 -9.89 0.41 -3.83
CA TYR A 106 -9.64 -0.17 -5.14
C TYR A 106 -8.59 0.63 -5.96
N PRO A 107 -7.68 -0.03 -6.70
CA PRO A 107 -6.62 0.62 -7.48
C PRO A 107 -7.12 1.19 -8.81
N TYR A 108 -7.96 2.23 -8.77
CA TYR A 108 -8.43 2.90 -9.98
C TYR A 108 -7.33 3.76 -10.62
N CYS A 109 -6.67 3.25 -11.66
CA CYS A 109 -5.63 3.97 -12.40
C CYS A 109 -6.13 5.27 -13.09
N HIS A 110 -7.44 5.45 -13.24
CA HIS A 110 -8.02 6.65 -13.86
C HIS A 110 -7.92 7.92 -13.01
N SER A 111 -7.73 7.79 -11.70
CA SER A 111 -7.74 8.92 -10.76
C SER A 111 -6.61 8.88 -9.74
N GLN A 112 -5.76 7.85 -9.78
CA GLN A 112 -4.74 7.59 -8.78
C GLN A 112 -3.40 7.21 -9.41
N ALA A 113 -2.32 7.62 -8.75
CA ALA A 113 -0.97 7.12 -9.01
C ALA A 113 -0.82 5.74 -8.35
N ILE A 114 -1.04 4.69 -9.13
CA ILE A 114 -1.07 3.32 -8.61
C ILE A 114 -0.48 2.28 -9.57
N LEU A 115 0.11 2.72 -10.69
CA LEU A 115 0.85 1.83 -11.56
C LEU A 115 2.18 1.46 -10.92
N HIS A 116 2.59 0.21 -11.08
CA HIS A 116 3.85 -0.31 -10.55
C HIS A 116 5.06 0.42 -11.20
N PRO A 117 6.15 0.71 -10.46
CA PRO A 117 7.29 1.48 -11.01
C PRO A 117 7.91 0.91 -12.29
N GLU A 118 7.93 -0.41 -12.44
CA GLU A 118 8.64 -1.07 -13.55
C GLU A 118 7.76 -2.01 -14.40
N GLN A 119 6.52 -2.27 -13.96
CA GLN A 119 5.64 -3.28 -14.56
C GLN A 119 4.36 -2.61 -15.05
N ASP A 120 3.81 -3.11 -16.15
CA ASP A 120 2.67 -2.51 -16.84
C ASP A 120 1.34 -3.01 -16.25
N ARG A 121 1.20 -2.78 -14.94
CA ARG A 121 0.05 -3.17 -14.12
C ARG A 121 -0.14 -2.19 -12.97
N VAL A 122 -1.31 -2.24 -12.36
CA VAL A 122 -1.52 -1.63 -11.04
C VAL A 122 -0.81 -2.44 -9.94
N LEU A 123 -0.66 -1.83 -8.76
CA LEU A 123 -0.21 -2.55 -7.57
C LEU A 123 -1.11 -3.76 -7.28
N THR A 124 -0.51 -4.85 -6.81
CA THR A 124 -1.17 -6.08 -6.41
C THR A 124 -1.82 -5.96 -5.04
N ILE A 125 -2.72 -6.90 -4.72
CA ILE A 125 -3.34 -7.00 -3.40
C ILE A 125 -2.25 -7.12 -2.31
N ARG A 126 -1.21 -7.92 -2.53
CA ARG A 126 -0.10 -8.06 -1.58
C ARG A 126 0.73 -6.80 -1.42
N GLU A 127 1.00 -6.05 -2.48
CA GLU A 127 1.69 -4.75 -2.39
C GLU A 127 0.84 -3.74 -1.60
N TYR A 128 -0.47 -3.68 -1.87
CA TYR A 128 -1.44 -2.92 -1.07
C TYR A 128 -1.41 -3.31 0.42
N ALA A 129 -1.43 -4.61 0.70
CA ALA A 129 -1.42 -5.13 2.06
C ALA A 129 -0.14 -4.73 2.81
N ARG A 130 1.03 -4.82 2.15
CA ARG A 130 2.32 -4.42 2.74
C ARG A 130 2.39 -2.92 3.01
N LEU A 131 1.86 -2.09 2.10
CA LEU A 131 1.75 -0.64 2.33
C LEU A 131 0.90 -0.32 3.57
N GLN A 132 -0.12 -1.13 3.88
CA GLN A 132 -0.93 -1.02 5.10
C GLN A 132 -0.33 -1.77 6.32
N GLY A 133 0.88 -2.32 6.17
CA GLY A 133 1.64 -3.00 7.20
C GLY A 133 1.10 -4.39 7.58
N PHE A 134 0.25 -5.00 6.75
CA PHE A 134 -0.16 -6.38 6.99
C PHE A 134 1.03 -7.34 6.88
N PRO A 135 1.14 -8.31 7.80
CA PRO A 135 2.15 -9.35 7.67
C PRO A 135 1.85 -10.24 6.46
N ASP A 136 2.90 -10.75 5.81
CA ASP A 136 2.77 -11.55 4.58
C ASP A 136 1.98 -12.85 4.76
N TYR A 137 1.93 -13.38 5.99
CA TYR A 137 1.13 -14.56 6.32
C TYR A 137 -0.36 -14.27 6.44
N TYR A 138 -0.79 -13.01 6.54
CA TYR A 138 -2.21 -12.66 6.63
C TYR A 138 -2.89 -12.93 5.29
N ARG A 139 -3.98 -13.71 5.32
CA ARG A 139 -4.71 -14.14 4.12
C ARG A 139 -6.02 -13.39 4.00
N PHE A 140 -6.29 -12.87 2.81
CA PHE A 140 -7.55 -12.20 2.50
C PHE A 140 -8.50 -13.16 1.77
N CYS A 141 -9.80 -13.01 2.03
CA CYS A 141 -10.85 -13.87 1.46
C CYS A 141 -11.71 -13.10 0.45
N GLY A 142 -12.47 -13.82 -0.38
CA GLY A 142 -13.36 -13.24 -1.39
C GLY A 142 -12.69 -12.94 -2.73
N THR A 143 -13.40 -12.17 -3.56
CA THR A 143 -12.99 -11.70 -4.88
C THR A 143 -11.83 -10.70 -4.82
N ILE A 144 -11.18 -10.43 -5.95
CA ILE A 144 -10.08 -9.44 -6.01
C ILE A 144 -10.53 -8.06 -5.49
N LYS A 145 -11.72 -7.61 -5.89
CA LYS A 145 -12.29 -6.33 -5.46
C LYS A 145 -12.56 -6.29 -3.96
N GLU A 146 -13.14 -7.35 -3.39
CA GLU A 146 -13.40 -7.45 -1.96
C GLU A 146 -12.11 -7.46 -1.14
N ARG A 147 -11.03 -8.07 -1.65
CA ARG A 147 -9.73 -8.06 -0.98
C ARG A 147 -9.11 -6.68 -0.94
N TYR A 148 -9.13 -5.91 -2.04
CA TYR A 148 -8.72 -4.50 -1.99
C TYR A 148 -9.58 -3.67 -1.02
N CYS A 149 -10.88 -3.93 -0.98
CA CYS A 149 -11.80 -3.26 -0.07
C CYS A 149 -11.46 -3.54 1.40
N GLN A 150 -11.18 -4.80 1.74
CA GLN A 150 -10.72 -5.20 3.08
C GLN A 150 -9.45 -4.45 3.48
N ILE A 151 -8.48 -4.32 2.57
CA ILE A 151 -7.20 -3.64 2.86
C ILE A 151 -7.40 -2.13 2.98
N GLY A 152 -8.11 -1.50 2.04
CA GLY A 152 -8.30 -0.05 2.00
C GLY A 152 -9.14 0.48 3.18
N ASN A 153 -10.07 -0.32 3.71
CA ASN A 153 -10.85 0.03 4.90
C ASN A 153 -10.15 -0.31 6.22
N ALA A 154 -9.08 -1.11 6.19
CA ALA A 154 -8.39 -1.49 7.40
C ALA A 154 -7.60 -0.32 8.00
N VAL A 155 -7.46 -0.30 9.32
CA VAL A 155 -6.46 0.53 10.00
C VAL A 155 -5.09 -0.09 9.78
N ALA A 156 -4.07 0.73 9.50
CA ALA A 156 -2.70 0.26 9.35
C ALA A 156 -2.27 -0.57 10.56
N VAL A 157 -1.81 -1.80 10.32
CA VAL A 157 -1.51 -2.77 11.39
C VAL A 157 -0.48 -2.23 12.40
N PRO A 158 0.59 -1.51 12.01
CA PRO A 158 1.53 -0.91 12.96
C PRO A 158 0.87 0.10 13.91
N VAL A 159 -0.13 0.86 13.43
CA VAL A 159 -0.88 1.82 14.25
C VAL A 159 -1.74 1.07 15.28
N ALA A 160 -2.51 0.07 14.84
CA ALA A 160 -3.31 -0.76 15.73
C ALA A 160 -2.45 -1.48 16.78
N ARG A 161 -1.25 -1.91 16.41
CA ARG A 161 -0.29 -2.54 17.32
C ARG A 161 0.21 -1.60 18.40
N ALA A 162 0.55 -0.36 18.05
CA ALA A 162 0.96 0.65 19.03
C ALA A 162 -0.18 0.95 20.03
N LEU A 163 -1.40 1.12 19.53
CA LEU A 163 -2.59 1.32 20.38
C LEU A 163 -2.84 0.13 21.30
N GLY A 164 -2.75 -1.09 20.77
CA GLY A 164 -2.91 -2.32 21.55
C GLY A 164 -1.85 -2.46 22.65
N TYR A 165 -0.60 -2.05 22.39
CA TYR A 165 0.44 -2.01 23.40
C TYR A 165 0.11 -1.02 24.53
N SER A 166 -0.26 0.22 24.18
CA SER A 166 -0.65 1.23 25.17
C SER A 166 -1.85 0.77 26.01
N MET A 167 -2.84 0.13 25.38
CA MET A 167 -3.99 -0.46 26.08
C MET A 167 -3.56 -1.58 27.03
N GLY A 168 -2.64 -2.46 26.61
CA GLY A 168 -2.10 -3.53 27.46
C GLY A 168 -1.37 -3.00 28.68
N MET A 169 -0.54 -1.96 28.51
CA MET A 169 0.15 -1.28 29.60
C MET A 169 -0.83 -0.66 30.60
N ALA A 170 -1.88 0.01 30.10
CA ALA A 170 -2.91 0.60 30.95
C ALA A 170 -3.70 -0.46 31.74
N PHE A 171 -4.05 -1.57 31.09
CA PHE A 171 -4.74 -2.68 31.76
C PHE A 171 -3.90 -3.31 32.87
N GLN A 172 -2.58 -3.38 32.68
CA GLN A 172 -1.63 -3.86 33.70
C GLN A 172 -1.27 -2.80 34.75
N LYS A 173 -1.83 -1.57 34.65
CA LYS A 173 -1.52 -0.43 35.52
C LYS A 173 -0.04 -0.01 35.49
N LEU A 174 0.60 -0.22 34.34
CA LEU A 174 2.00 0.16 34.08
C LEU A 174 2.10 1.47 33.28
N SER A 175 0.99 2.14 32.99
CA SER A 175 0.95 3.44 32.32
C SER A 175 0.77 4.59 33.31
N GLY A 176 1.41 5.74 33.06
CA GLY A 176 1.12 6.99 33.75
C GLY A 176 -0.17 7.67 33.28
N ASN A 177 -0.47 8.86 33.83
CA ASN A 177 -1.63 9.68 33.46
C ASN A 177 -1.37 10.62 32.26
N GLU A 178 -0.19 10.53 31.65
CA GLU A 178 0.19 11.38 30.52
C GLU A 178 -0.59 11.01 29.26
N PRO A 179 -0.99 11.99 28.42
CA PRO A 179 -1.73 11.74 27.19
C PRO A 179 -0.89 11.02 26.11
N LEU A 180 0.43 11.00 26.26
CA LEU A 180 1.37 10.40 25.32
C LEU A 180 2.21 9.32 26.00
N MET A 181 2.47 8.24 25.26
CA MET A 181 3.36 7.15 25.67
C MET A 181 4.50 7.03 24.66
N ILE A 182 5.72 6.94 25.17
CA ILE A 182 6.89 6.60 24.36
C ILE A 182 6.97 5.07 24.27
N LEU A 183 6.93 4.55 23.06
CA LEU A 183 7.07 3.11 22.83
C LEU A 183 8.52 2.66 23.12
N PRO A 184 8.73 1.41 23.59
CA PRO A 184 10.07 0.89 23.85
C PRO A 184 10.99 0.95 22.64
N SER A 185 12.30 0.96 22.88
CA SER A 185 13.29 0.87 21.81
C SER A 185 13.04 -0.39 20.96
N LYS A 186 13.24 -0.26 19.63
CA LYS A 186 13.02 -1.34 18.64
C LYS A 186 11.58 -1.87 18.54
N PHE A 187 10.58 -1.25 19.15
CA PHE A 187 9.17 -1.70 19.10
C PHE A 187 8.70 -2.05 17.67
N SER A 188 9.01 -1.19 16.69
CA SER A 188 8.65 -1.40 15.28
C SER A 188 9.27 -2.64 14.64
N LEU A 189 10.42 -3.09 15.13
CA LEU A 189 11.20 -4.21 14.59
C LEU A 189 11.04 -5.50 15.42
N SER A 190 10.63 -5.39 16.67
CA SER A 190 10.45 -6.52 17.57
C SER A 190 9.09 -7.19 17.33
N THR A 191 9.03 -8.50 17.52
CA THR A 191 7.77 -9.24 17.64
C THR A 191 7.12 -9.01 19.01
N ASN A 192 5.82 -9.30 19.14
CA ASN A 192 5.13 -9.18 20.43
C ASN A 192 5.75 -10.07 21.52
N MET A 193 6.24 -11.27 21.16
CA MET A 193 6.92 -12.16 22.12
C MET A 193 8.25 -11.59 22.61
N GLN A 194 9.03 -10.96 21.72
CA GLN A 194 10.31 -10.34 22.11
C GLN A 194 10.08 -9.17 23.06
N LEU A 195 9.03 -8.38 22.84
CA LEU A 195 8.66 -7.28 23.73
C LEU A 195 8.19 -7.78 25.10
N ALA A 196 7.37 -8.83 25.14
CA ALA A 196 6.91 -9.41 26.41
C ALA A 196 8.08 -9.92 27.27
N LYS A 197 9.08 -10.57 26.65
CA LYS A 197 10.30 -11.02 27.35
C LYS A 197 11.14 -9.86 27.90
N SER A 198 11.28 -8.77 27.15
CA SER A 198 11.98 -7.58 27.68
C SER A 198 11.24 -6.92 28.84
N LEU A 199 9.90 -6.99 28.87
CA LEU A 199 9.11 -6.46 29.98
C LEU A 199 9.22 -7.31 31.24
N SER A 200 9.30 -8.64 31.12
CA SER A 200 9.53 -9.52 32.28
C SER A 200 10.92 -9.33 32.87
N GLN A 201 11.96 -9.21 32.03
CA GLN A 201 13.34 -9.00 32.49
C GLN A 201 13.52 -7.69 33.26
N ASN A 202 12.90 -6.59 32.80
CA ASN A 202 12.96 -5.31 33.50
C ASN A 202 12.25 -5.32 34.87
N ASN A 203 11.27 -6.21 35.07
CA ASN A 203 10.59 -6.35 36.35
C ASN A 203 11.41 -7.18 37.35
N ASP A 204 12.20 -8.15 36.88
CA ASP A 204 13.05 -8.97 37.75
C ASP A 204 14.26 -8.17 38.27
N ASP A 205 14.86 -7.30 37.46
CA ASP A 205 15.98 -6.44 37.87
C ASP A 205 15.60 -5.38 38.93
N CYS A 206 14.31 -5.00 39.01
CA CYS A 206 13.80 -4.09 40.04
C CYS A 206 13.57 -4.77 41.41
N VAL A 207 13.49 -6.10 41.46
CA VAL A 207 13.25 -6.83 42.71
C VAL A 207 14.55 -7.12 43.46
N GLU A 208 15.70 -7.22 42.77
CA GLU A 208 17.00 -7.47 43.40
C GLU A 208 17.65 -6.24 44.07
N LEU A 209 17.12 -5.03 43.86
CA LEU A 209 17.66 -3.80 44.50
C LEU A 209 17.00 -3.44 45.84
N ASN A 210 16.08 -4.26 46.36
CA ASN A 210 15.41 -4.07 47.65
C ASN A 210 15.63 -5.23 48.64
N SER A 211 16.72 -6.00 48.48
CA SER A 211 17.14 -7.06 49.43
C SER A 211 18.38 -6.67 50.22
#